data_AF-A0A9D8FCS9-F1
#
_entry.id   AF-A0A9D8FCS9-F1
#
_cell.length_a   1.000
_cell.length_b   1.000
_cell.length_c   1.000
_cell.angle_alpha   90.00
_cell.angle_beta   90.00
_cell.angle_gamma   90.00
#
_symmetry.space_group_name_H-M   'P 1'
#
loop_
_entity.id
_entity.type
_entity.pdbx_description
1 polymer ?
#
loop_
_entity_poly.entity_id
_entity_poly.type
_entity_poly.pdbx_seq_one_letter_code
_entity_poly.pdbx_strand_id
1 'polypeptide(L)'
;MAKAALALGLSGGDRIARTIGDRFGLDEMRVESNDSGDQASLVIGRYLSPRLYVSYGVGLIESVNTLSVRYKISEKWQLKAESGEYQGADILYTFER
;
A
#
# COMPACT_ATOMS: atom_id res chain seq x y z
N MET A 1 -2.02 27.87 19.06
CA MET A 1 -2.18 28.11 17.60
C MET A 1 -1.59 27.00 16.74
N ALA A 2 -0.33 26.55 16.94
CA ALA A 2 0.28 25.48 16.14
C ALA A 2 -0.51 24.15 16.12
N LYS A 3 -1.05 23.72 17.27
CA LYS A 3 -1.84 22.47 17.40
C LYS A 3 -3.15 22.50 16.60
N ALA A 4 -3.78 23.67 16.47
CA ALA A 4 -5.01 23.86 15.69
C ALA A 4 -4.71 23.93 14.19
N ALA A 5 -3.61 24.58 13.79
CA ALA A 5 -3.14 24.57 12.41
C ALA A 5 -2.73 23.16 11.93
N LEU A 6 -2.10 22.36 12.81
CA LEU A 6 -1.81 20.95 12.55
C LEU A 6 -3.08 20.11 12.43
N ALA A 7 -4.04 20.26 13.35
CA ALA A 7 -5.32 19.54 13.29
C ALA A 7 -6.14 19.90 12.03
N LEU A 8 -6.14 21.17 11.63
CA LEU A 8 -6.79 21.63 10.40
C LEU A 8 -6.06 21.13 9.15
N GLY A 9 -4.72 21.15 9.14
CA GLY A 9 -3.89 20.61 8.07
C GLY A 9 -4.09 19.11 7.85
N LEU A 10 -4.16 18.33 8.94
CA LEU A 10 -4.48 16.91 8.90
C LEU A 10 -5.91 16.66 8.38
N SER A 11 -6.90 17.43 8.87
CA SER A 11 -8.30 17.32 8.39
C SER A 11 -8.50 17.73 6.92
N GLY A 12 -7.62 18.58 6.39
CA GLY A 12 -7.60 19.00 4.99
C GLY A 12 -6.89 17.97 4.11
N GLY A 13 -5.76 17.44 4.58
CA GLY A 13 -5.02 16.34 3.95
C GLY A 13 -5.87 15.07 3.83
N ASP A 14 -6.59 14.70 4.89
CA ASP A 14 -7.54 13.58 4.90
C ASP A 14 -8.65 13.73 3.86
N ARG A 15 -9.13 14.96 3.61
CA ARG A 15 -10.16 15.23 2.61
C ARG A 15 -9.63 15.14 1.18
N ILE A 16 -8.41 15.62 0.93
CA ILE A 16 -7.78 15.54 -0.38
C ILE A 16 -7.42 14.09 -0.72
N ALA A 17 -6.85 13.34 0.23
CA ALA A 17 -6.58 11.91 0.09
C ALA A 17 -7.86 11.12 -0.23
N ARG A 18 -8.97 11.38 0.48
CA ARG A 18 -10.28 10.78 0.18
C ARG A 18 -10.79 11.13 -1.22
N THR A 19 -10.68 12.40 -1.63
CA THR A 19 -11.20 12.86 -2.94
C THR A 19 -10.43 12.24 -4.13
N ILE A 20 -9.12 12.00 -3.98
CA ILE A 20 -8.29 11.32 -4.99
C ILE A 20 -8.63 9.82 -5.02
N GLY A 21 -8.78 9.20 -3.85
CA GLY A 21 -9.23 7.81 -3.71
C GLY A 21 -10.61 7.55 -4.33
N ASP A 22 -11.57 8.45 -4.09
CA ASP A 22 -12.96 8.31 -4.54
C ASP A 22 -13.12 8.42 -6.07
N ARG A 23 -12.24 9.16 -6.75
CA ARG A 23 -12.36 9.42 -8.21
C ARG A 23 -11.75 8.33 -9.10
N PHE A 24 -10.68 7.69 -8.64
CA PHE A 24 -10.00 6.62 -9.38
C PHE A 24 -10.25 5.24 -8.77
N GLY A 25 -10.85 5.19 -7.58
CA GLY A 25 -10.94 3.97 -6.79
C GLY A 25 -9.55 3.39 -6.51
N LEU A 26 -8.53 4.22 -6.38
CA LEU A 26 -7.15 3.82 -6.11
C LEU A 26 -6.69 4.59 -4.90
N ASP A 27 -6.28 3.88 -3.86
CA ASP A 27 -5.93 4.51 -2.58
C ASP A 27 -4.44 4.89 -2.53
N GLU A 28 -3.61 4.29 -3.39
CA GLU A 28 -2.18 4.47 -3.36
C GLU A 28 -1.56 4.35 -4.76
N MET A 29 -0.61 5.25 -5.06
CA MET A 29 0.29 5.12 -6.20
C MET A 29 1.69 5.57 -5.77
N ARG A 30 2.68 4.70 -5.96
CA ARG A 30 4.06 4.94 -5.50
C ARG A 30 5.06 4.30 -6.41
N VAL A 31 6.27 4.83 -6.42
CA VAL A 31 7.42 4.21 -7.07
C VAL A 31 8.27 3.55 -5.98
N GLU A 32 8.54 2.26 -6.13
CA GLU A 32 9.49 1.51 -5.30
C GLU A 32 10.77 1.27 -6.07
N SER A 33 11.91 1.37 -5.39
CA SER A 33 13.20 0.89 -5.88
C SER A 33 13.86 0.04 -4.82
N ASN A 34 14.68 -0.92 -5.23
CA ASN A 34 15.53 -1.65 -4.30
C ASN A 34 16.75 -0.79 -3.89
N ASP A 35 17.49 -1.22 -2.87
CA ASP A 35 18.63 -0.46 -2.33
C ASP A 35 19.78 -0.27 -3.33
N SER A 36 19.91 -1.18 -4.31
CA SER A 36 20.89 -1.10 -5.40
C SER A 36 20.46 -0.17 -6.53
N GLY A 37 19.18 0.20 -6.62
CA GLY A 37 18.62 1.08 -7.64
C GLY A 37 18.58 0.49 -9.06
N ASP A 38 18.95 -0.78 -9.23
CA ASP A 38 18.85 -1.53 -10.48
C ASP A 38 17.43 -2.06 -10.73
N GLN A 39 16.60 -2.11 -9.69
CA GLN A 39 15.17 -2.38 -9.82
C GLN A 39 14.36 -1.15 -9.42
N ALA A 40 13.40 -0.81 -10.27
CA ALA A 40 12.36 0.17 -9.98
C ALA A 40 11.01 -0.36 -10.47
N SER A 41 9.94 -0.11 -9.71
CA SER A 41 8.59 -0.50 -10.05
C SER A 41 7.59 0.60 -9.70
N LEU A 42 6.58 0.77 -10.54
CA LEU A 42 5.40 1.59 -10.24
C LEU A 42 4.35 0.69 -9.60
N VAL A 43 3.99 0.98 -8.36
CA VAL A 43 2.97 0.24 -7.61
C VAL A 43 1.69 1.05 -7.51
N ILE A 44 0.59 0.40 -7.88
CA ILE A 44 -0.76 0.94 -7.80
C ILE A 44 -1.54 0.05 -6.82
N GLY A 45 -2.11 0.65 -5.78
CA GLY A 45 -2.75 -0.04 -4.66
C GLY A 45 -4.16 0.44 -4.38
N ARG A 46 -5.00 -0.46 -3.87
CA ARG A 46 -6.37 -0.19 -3.44
C ARG A 46 -6.78 -1.06 -2.26
N TYR A 47 -7.48 -0.46 -1.31
CA TYR A 47 -8.27 -1.12 -0.30
C TYR A 47 -9.65 -1.49 -0.86
N LEU A 48 -9.90 -2.79 -0.99
CA LEU A 48 -11.22 -3.33 -1.34
C LEU A 48 -12.16 -3.37 -0.12
N SER A 49 -11.57 -3.37 1.08
CA SER A 49 -12.25 -3.17 2.35
C SER A 49 -11.25 -2.61 3.37
N PRO A 50 -11.67 -2.17 4.56
CA PRO A 50 -10.75 -1.71 5.61
C PRO A 50 -9.68 -2.74 6.02
N ARG A 51 -9.88 -4.02 5.67
CA ARG A 51 -9.01 -5.15 6.04
C ARG A 51 -8.36 -5.84 4.84
N LEU A 52 -8.72 -5.48 3.61
CA LEU A 52 -8.24 -6.12 2.38
C LEU A 52 -7.61 -5.08 1.46
N TYR A 53 -6.30 -5.19 1.26
CA TYR A 53 -5.53 -4.37 0.35
C TYR A 53 -5.00 -5.23 -0.81
N VAL A 54 -5.09 -4.69 -2.01
CA VAL A 54 -4.60 -5.31 -3.24
C VAL A 54 -3.74 -4.28 -3.96
N SER A 55 -2.57 -4.69 -4.42
CA SER A 55 -1.69 -3.84 -5.22
C SER A 55 -1.10 -4.57 -6.40
N TYR A 56 -0.83 -3.82 -7.45
CA TYR A 56 -0.17 -4.29 -8.66
C TYR A 56 1.05 -3.40 -8.94
N GLY A 57 2.22 -4.02 -9.00
CA GLY A 57 3.50 -3.41 -9.33
C GLY A 57 3.90 -3.75 -10.76
N VAL A 58 4.29 -2.73 -11.53
CA VAL A 58 4.85 -2.87 -12.88
C VAL A 58 6.30 -2.40 -12.83
N GLY A 59 7.23 -3.29 -13.14
CA GLY A 59 8.64 -2.96 -13.23
C GLY A 59 8.92 -1.95 -14.34
N LEU A 60 9.66 -0.90 -13.99
CA LEU A 60 10.04 0.22 -14.86
C LEU A 60 11.40 0.00 -15.52
N ILE A 61 12.27 -0.78 -14.89
CA ILE A 61 13.60 -1.14 -15.41
C ILE A 61 13.56 -2.59 -15.91
N GLU A 62 13.35 -3.53 -15.00
CA GLU A 62 13.11 -4.94 -15.34
C GLU A 62 11.61 -5.15 -15.58
N SER A 63 11.25 -5.88 -16.63
CA SER A 63 9.84 -6.13 -16.98
C SER A 63 9.20 -7.23 -16.12
N VAL A 64 9.17 -6.99 -14.81
CA VAL A 64 8.56 -7.88 -13.81
C VAL A 64 7.26 -7.25 -13.32
N ASN A 65 6.19 -8.05 -13.30
CA ASN A 65 4.90 -7.63 -12.77
C ASN A 65 4.63 -8.36 -11.46
N THR A 66 4.19 -7.64 -10.43
CA THR A 66 3.95 -8.20 -9.10
C THR A 66 2.55 -7.87 -8.61
N LEU A 67 1.73 -8.88 -8.37
CA LEU A 67 0.47 -8.78 -7.65
C LEU A 67 0.70 -9.08 -6.17
N SER A 68 0.27 -8.18 -5.29
CA SER A 68 0.34 -8.36 -3.84
C SER A 68 -1.05 -8.22 -3.23
N VAL A 69 -1.40 -9.14 -2.34
CA VAL A 69 -2.66 -9.16 -1.60
C VAL A 69 -2.34 -9.23 -0.12
N ARG A 70 -2.96 -8.35 0.67
CA ARG A 70 -2.78 -8.29 2.10
C ARG A 70 -4.14 -8.27 2.79
N TYR A 71 -4.35 -9.23 3.69
CA TYR A 71 -5.59 -9.37 4.44
C TYR A 71 -5.33 -9.37 5.95
N LYS A 72 -5.94 -8.44 6.67
CA LYS A 72 -5.90 -8.40 8.14
C LYS A 72 -6.96 -9.35 8.70
N ILE A 73 -6.52 -10.45 9.32
CA ILE A 73 -7.38 -11.43 10.02
C ILE A 73 -7.77 -10.93 11.41
N SER A 74 -6.89 -10.16 12.06
CA SER A 74 -7.18 -9.40 13.27
C SER A 74 -6.14 -8.28 13.41
N GLU A 75 -6.19 -7.49 14.48
CA GLU A 75 -5.15 -6.49 14.77
C GLU A 75 -3.74 -7.09 14.87
N LYS A 76 -3.64 -8.37 15.24
CA LYS A 76 -2.36 -9.06 15.43
C LYS A 76 -1.99 -10.02 14.31
N TRP A 77 -2.95 -10.41 13.46
CA TRP A 77 -2.74 -11.44 12.44
C TRP A 77 -3.01 -10.87 11.05
N GLN A 78 -2.04 -11.04 10.15
CA GLN A 78 -2.12 -10.61 8.76
C GLN A 78 -1.67 -11.72 7.83
N LEU A 79 -2.42 -11.95 6.76
CA LEU A 79 -1.99 -12.77 5.64
C LEU A 79 -1.47 -11.89 4.53
N LYS A 80 -0.33 -12.25 3.95
CA LYS A 80 0.28 -11.59 2.80
C LYS A 80 0.46 -12.65 1.72
N ALA A 81 0.05 -12.38 0.50
CA ALA A 81 0.29 -13.25 -0.65
C ALA A 81 0.85 -12.39 -1.78
N GLU A 82 1.89 -12.89 -2.44
CA GLU A 82 2.57 -12.21 -3.54
C GLU A 82 2.75 -13.17 -4.71
N SER A 83 2.61 -12.62 -5.91
CA SER A 83 2.80 -13.34 -7.17
C SER A 83 3.46 -12.41 -8.17
N GLY A 84 4.52 -12.87 -8.81
CA GLY A 84 5.29 -12.12 -9.80
C GLY A 84 6.49 -12.95 -10.21
N GLU A 85 7.69 -12.38 -10.11
CA GLU A 85 8.94 -13.14 -10.22
C GLU A 85 9.04 -14.24 -9.15
N TYR A 86 8.62 -13.91 -7.93
CA TYR A 86 8.47 -14.87 -6.84
C TYR A 86 7.00 -15.00 -6.45
N GLN A 87 6.62 -16.22 -6.06
CA GLN A 87 5.26 -16.52 -5.62
C GLN A 87 5.27 -17.16 -4.23
N GLY A 88 4.41 -16.68 -3.35
CA GLY A 88 4.37 -17.13 -1.96
C GLY A 88 3.23 -16.53 -1.17
N ALA A 89 3.00 -17.11 0.01
CA ALA A 89 2.06 -16.59 0.97
C ALA A 89 2.62 -16.76 2.39
N ASP A 90 2.56 -15.67 3.16
CA ASP A 90 3.04 -15.59 4.52
C ASP A 90 1.90 -15.23 5.47
N ILE A 91 2.00 -15.73 6.70
CA ILE A 91 1.15 -15.32 7.81
C ILE A 91 2.04 -14.60 8.82
N LEU A 92 1.76 -13.33 9.03
CA LEU A 92 2.48 -12.47 9.95
C LEU A 92 1.68 -12.30 11.24
N TYR A 93 2.38 -12.42 12.37
CA TYR A 93 1.86 -12.14 13.69
C TYR A 93 2.64 -11.01 14.36
N THR A 94 1.93 -10.00 14.85
CA THR A 94 2.52 -8.82 15.50
C THR A 94 2.30 -8.86 17.01
N PHE A 95 3.38 -8.71 17.76
CA PHE A 95 3.35 -8.50 19.21
C PHE A 95 3.52 -7.02 19.51
N GLU A 96 2.45 -6.36 19.98
CA GLU A 96 2.55 -5.02 20.57
C GLU A 96 3.05 -5.15 22.01
N ARG A 97 4.04 -4.33 22.39
CA ARG A 97 4.59 -4.22 23.75
C ARG A 97 4.16 -2.92 24.39
#